data_AF-V3ZZY1-F1
#
_entry.id   AF-V3ZZY1-F1
#
_cell.length_a   1.000
_cell.length_b   1.000
_cell.length_c   1.000
_cell.angle_alpha   90.00
_cell.angle_beta   90.00
_cell.angle_gamma   90.00
#
_symmetry.space_group_name_H-M   'P 1'
#
loop_
_entity.id
_entity.type
_entity.pdbx_description
1 polymer ?
#
loop_
_entity_poly.entity_id
_entity_poly.type
_entity_poly.pdbx_seq_one_letter_code
_entity_poly.pdbx_strand_id
1 'polypeptide(L)'
;MNRYISLTIIFLTLINLETLIATDCSRFSNGCSTPFNGPLFYKTSFTPACDRHDVCYKCGVTYGKTRSQCDKHFHQNMKTICRRRYSGFKTIRCKIAAKIYYLATRVGGITRFKQEPKPWCTPAVEPCLQPI
;
A
#
# COMPACT_ATOMS: atom_id res chain seq x y z
N MET A 1 10.40 -43.42 5.84
CA MET A 1 10.21 -41.95 5.71
C MET A 1 9.62 -41.43 7.03
N ASN A 2 10.39 -40.67 7.81
CA ASN A 2 10.11 -40.37 9.22
C ASN A 2 8.90 -39.42 9.37
N ARG A 3 7.87 -39.79 10.15
CA ARG A 3 6.63 -39.00 10.30
C ARG A 3 6.87 -37.59 10.82
N TYR A 4 7.93 -37.40 11.61
CA TYR A 4 8.36 -36.09 12.10
C TYR A 4 8.89 -35.18 10.97
N ILE A 5 9.61 -35.73 10.00
CA ILE A 5 10.13 -34.99 8.84
C ILE A 5 8.98 -34.51 7.95
N SER A 6 7.94 -35.33 7.78
CA SER A 6 6.75 -34.97 7.00
C SER A 6 5.97 -33.80 7.63
N LEU A 7 5.78 -33.83 8.95
CA LEU A 7 5.07 -32.76 9.68
C LEU A 7 5.84 -31.44 9.65
N THR A 8 7.17 -31.45 9.78
CA THR A 8 8.00 -30.24 9.66
C THR A 8 7.97 -29.65 8.25
N ILE A 9 7.98 -30.49 7.21
CA ILE A 9 7.88 -30.03 5.82
C ILE A 9 6.51 -29.39 5.57
N ILE A 10 5.41 -30.02 6.03
CA ILE A 10 4.06 -29.47 5.92
C ILE A 10 3.96 -28.10 6.62
N PHE A 11 4.49 -27.98 7.84
CA PHE A 11 4.48 -26.73 8.60
C PHE A 11 5.30 -25.62 7.89
N LEU A 12 6.48 -25.95 7.37
CA LEU A 12 7.30 -25.02 6.59
C LEU A 12 6.62 -24.61 5.27
N THR A 13 5.94 -25.52 4.57
CA THR A 13 5.21 -25.18 3.34
C THR A 13 3.99 -24.29 3.61
N LEU A 14 3.31 -24.47 4.75
CA LEU A 14 2.17 -23.64 5.15
C LEU A 14 2.61 -22.21 5.51
N ILE A 15 3.74 -22.06 6.21
CA ILE A 15 4.33 -20.75 6.51
C ILE A 15 4.74 -20.01 5.21
N ASN A 16 5.23 -20.73 4.20
CA ASN A 16 5.57 -20.15 2.90
C ASN A 16 4.34 -19.80 2.04
N LEU A 17 3.23 -20.51 2.20
CA LEU A 17 1.98 -20.25 1.46
C LEU A 17 1.35 -18.91 1.88
N GLU A 18 1.41 -18.56 3.16
CA GLU A 18 0.92 -17.28 3.67
C GLU A 18 1.71 -16.08 3.12
N THR A 19 2.99 -16.27 2.77
CA THR A 19 3.83 -15.21 2.19
C THR A 19 3.65 -15.02 0.68
N LEU A 20 3.04 -15.98 -0.02
CA LEU A 20 2.89 -15.95 -1.48
C LEU A 20 1.60 -15.25 -1.95
N ILE A 21 0.66 -14.99 -1.03
CA ILE A 21 -0.52 -14.16 -1.31
C ILE A 21 -0.14 -12.71 -1.02
N ALA A 22 0.88 -12.19 -1.69
CA ALA A 22 1.05 -10.76 -1.81
C ALA A 22 -0.17 -10.25 -2.61
N THR A 23 -1.18 -9.72 -1.91
CA THR A 23 -2.34 -9.13 -2.59
C THR A 23 -1.84 -8.10 -3.59
N ASP A 24 -2.12 -8.36 -4.87
CA ASP A 24 -1.78 -7.44 -5.95
C ASP A 24 -2.76 -6.26 -5.93
N CYS A 25 -2.41 -5.24 -5.13
CA CYS A 25 -3.17 -4.00 -5.04
C CYS A 25 -3.14 -3.22 -6.36
N SER A 26 -2.17 -3.48 -7.25
CA SER A 26 -2.01 -2.74 -8.50
C SER A 26 -3.17 -2.97 -9.46
N ARG A 27 -3.77 -4.17 -9.45
CA ARG A 27 -4.98 -4.51 -10.24
C ARG A 27 -6.18 -3.57 -9.98
N PHE A 28 -6.22 -2.95 -8.81
CA PHE A 28 -7.31 -2.11 -8.35
C PHE A 28 -6.91 -0.62 -8.23
N SER A 29 -5.73 -0.25 -8.72
CA SER A 29 -5.15 1.09 -8.60
C SER A 29 -4.78 1.70 -9.96
N ASN A 30 -4.67 3.03 -9.98
CA ASN A 30 -4.09 3.80 -11.08
C ASN A 30 -2.65 4.26 -10.76
N GLY A 31 -1.99 3.66 -9.76
CA GLY A 31 -0.67 4.02 -9.27
C GLY A 31 -0.58 5.47 -8.77
N CYS A 32 0.64 6.03 -8.78
CA CYS A 32 0.90 7.41 -8.38
C CYS A 32 0.56 8.42 -9.50
N SER A 33 -0.69 8.42 -9.97
CA SER A 33 -1.17 9.32 -11.01
C SER A 33 -1.32 10.76 -10.51
N THR A 34 -0.94 11.74 -11.33
CA THR A 34 -1.15 13.17 -11.08
C THR A 34 -2.04 13.81 -12.13
N PRO A 35 -2.75 14.89 -11.79
CA PRO A 35 -3.26 15.80 -12.81
C PRO A 35 -2.09 16.22 -13.72
N PHE A 36 -2.25 16.11 -15.04
CA PHE A 36 -1.29 16.54 -16.06
C PHE A 36 0.03 15.75 -16.18
N ASN A 37 0.14 14.55 -15.60
CA ASN A 37 1.30 13.64 -15.79
C ASN A 37 2.69 14.24 -15.53
N GLY A 38 2.78 15.30 -14.71
CA GLY A 38 4.05 15.96 -14.39
C GLY A 38 5.05 15.01 -13.68
N PRO A 39 6.36 15.27 -13.80
CA PRO A 39 7.39 14.45 -13.17
C PRO A 39 7.27 14.52 -11.65
N LEU A 40 6.91 13.39 -11.02
CA LEU A 40 6.93 13.25 -9.58
C LEU A 40 8.19 12.51 -9.13
N PHE A 41 8.94 13.12 -8.21
CA PHE A 41 10.09 12.48 -7.59
C PHE A 41 9.66 11.20 -6.87
N TYR A 42 10.47 10.14 -7.00
CA TYR A 42 10.20 8.84 -6.37
C TYR A 42 8.90 8.15 -6.81
N LYS A 43 8.26 8.56 -7.92
CA LYS A 43 7.04 7.94 -8.47
C LYS A 43 7.10 6.42 -8.48
N THR A 44 8.08 5.85 -9.19
CA THR A 44 8.27 4.39 -9.30
C THR A 44 8.50 3.73 -7.94
N SER A 45 9.25 4.40 -7.06
CA SER A 45 9.52 3.87 -5.72
C SER A 45 8.26 3.87 -4.85
N PHE A 46 7.40 4.86 -4.98
CA PHE A 46 6.17 5.01 -4.22
C PHE A 46 4.95 4.32 -4.83
N THR A 47 5.02 3.79 -6.05
CA THR A 47 3.92 3.03 -6.67
C THR A 47 3.27 2.01 -5.73
N PRO A 48 4.01 1.14 -4.99
CA PRO A 48 3.39 0.19 -4.07
C PRO A 48 2.59 0.86 -2.93
N ALA A 49 2.99 2.06 -2.50
CA ALA A 49 2.24 2.82 -1.50
C ALA A 49 1.00 3.48 -2.12
N CYS A 50 1.10 3.99 -3.34
CA CYS A 50 -0.03 4.54 -4.09
C CYS A 50 -1.08 3.46 -4.40
N ASP A 51 -0.66 2.24 -4.76
CA ASP A 51 -1.57 1.15 -5.06
C ASP A 51 -2.47 0.79 -3.87
N ARG A 52 -1.86 0.69 -2.68
CA ARG A 52 -2.59 0.49 -1.42
C ARG A 52 -3.49 1.66 -1.05
N HIS A 53 -3.03 2.90 -1.29
CA HIS A 53 -3.81 4.11 -1.00
C HIS A 53 -5.09 4.17 -1.85
N ASP A 54 -4.98 3.87 -3.14
CA ASP A 54 -6.10 3.83 -4.07
C ASP A 54 -7.15 2.79 -3.67
N VAL A 55 -6.70 1.58 -3.29
CA VAL A 55 -7.61 0.53 -2.79
C VAL A 55 -8.29 0.99 -1.50
N CYS A 56 -7.55 1.57 -0.56
CA CYS A 56 -8.12 2.10 0.67
C CYS A 56 -9.14 3.23 0.40
N TYR A 57 -8.90 4.08 -0.60
CA TYR A 57 -9.84 5.15 -0.97
C TYR A 57 -11.13 4.64 -1.61
N LYS A 58 -11.10 3.46 -2.24
CA LYS A 58 -12.26 2.85 -2.92
C LYS A 58 -13.01 1.85 -2.05
N CYS A 59 -12.31 1.18 -1.13
CA CYS A 59 -12.86 0.11 -0.30
C CYS A 59 -12.82 0.37 1.20
N GLY A 60 -12.13 1.41 1.65
CA GLY A 60 -11.91 1.69 3.07
C GLY A 60 -13.19 1.72 3.89
N VAL A 61 -14.28 2.27 3.34
CA VAL A 61 -15.57 2.36 4.02
C VAL A 61 -16.14 0.97 4.36
N THR A 62 -15.99 -0.04 3.49
CA THR A 62 -16.40 -1.43 3.77
C THR A 62 -15.75 -1.98 5.03
N TYR A 63 -14.54 -1.51 5.35
CA TYR A 63 -13.72 -1.99 6.46
C TYR A 63 -13.60 -0.94 7.59
N GLY A 64 -14.51 0.03 7.65
CA GLY A 64 -14.51 1.07 8.69
C GLY A 64 -13.29 1.99 8.67
N LYS A 65 -12.56 2.08 7.55
CA LYS A 65 -11.43 3.01 7.39
C LYS A 65 -11.94 4.38 6.99
N THR A 66 -11.42 5.39 7.68
CA THR A 66 -11.58 6.80 7.32
C THR A 66 -10.53 7.21 6.27
N ARG A 67 -10.83 8.25 5.49
CA ARG A 67 -9.86 8.93 4.62
C ARG A 67 -8.54 9.21 5.34
N SER A 68 -8.62 9.73 6.57
CA SER A 68 -7.43 10.06 7.35
C SER A 68 -6.57 8.84 7.70
N GLN A 69 -7.17 7.67 7.92
CA GLN A 69 -6.41 6.44 8.15
C GLN A 69 -5.72 6.00 6.87
N CYS A 70 -6.41 6.03 5.72
CA CYS A 70 -5.81 5.74 4.42
C CYS A 70 -4.61 6.67 4.13
N ASP A 71 -4.76 7.98 4.34
CA ASP A 71 -3.67 8.94 4.13
C ASP A 71 -2.48 8.70 5.07
N LYS A 72 -2.74 8.33 6.34
CA LYS A 72 -1.68 8.01 7.31
C LYS A 72 -0.92 6.75 6.90
N HIS A 73 -1.63 5.68 6.50
CA HIS A 73 -1.00 4.46 5.99
C HIS A 73 -0.18 4.73 4.72
N PHE A 74 -0.69 5.56 3.82
CA PHE A 74 0.05 5.98 2.63
C PHE A 74 1.39 6.65 2.97
N HIS A 75 1.39 7.61 3.89
CA HIS A 75 2.61 8.26 4.34
C HIS A 75 3.58 7.28 5.05
N GLN A 76 3.05 6.39 5.89
CA GLN A 76 3.86 5.36 6.55
C GLN A 76 4.52 4.42 5.54
N ASN A 77 3.77 3.94 4.55
CA ASN A 77 4.24 3.06 3.50
C ASN A 77 5.38 3.69 2.69
N MET A 78 5.23 4.95 2.28
CA MET A 78 6.30 5.69 1.61
C MET A 78 7.54 5.83 2.51
N LYS A 79 7.39 6.12 3.80
CA LYS A 79 8.52 6.18 4.75
C LYS A 79 9.21 4.83 4.93
N THR A 80 8.46 3.73 4.97
CA THR A 80 9.01 2.37 5.02
C THR A 80 9.83 2.09 3.76
N ILE A 81 9.29 2.40 2.58
CA ILE A 81 10.01 2.29 1.30
C ILE A 81 11.31 3.10 1.34
N CYS A 82 11.27 4.34 1.84
CA CYS A 82 12.46 5.17 1.95
C CYS A 82 13.56 4.56 2.82
N ARG A 83 13.17 3.92 3.94
CA ARG A 83 14.11 3.24 4.85
C ARG A 83 14.69 1.97 4.24
N ARG A 84 13.88 1.21 3.49
CA ARG A 84 14.31 -0.06 2.88
C ARG A 84 15.19 0.13 1.63
N ARG A 85 14.95 1.18 0.84
CA ARG A 85 15.62 1.37 -0.48
C ARG A 85 16.79 2.35 -0.48
N TYR A 86 16.92 3.21 0.52
CA TYR A 86 17.90 4.29 0.50
C TYR A 86 18.62 4.43 1.84
N SER A 87 19.85 4.96 1.80
CA SER A 87 20.67 5.32 2.95
C SER A 87 21.10 6.79 2.92
N GLY A 88 21.54 7.31 4.07
CA GLY A 88 22.08 8.68 4.23
C GLY A 88 21.16 9.79 3.70
N PHE A 89 21.73 10.73 2.96
CA PHE A 89 21.00 11.87 2.38
C PHE A 89 19.87 11.44 1.43
N LYS A 90 20.00 10.30 0.72
CA LYS A 90 18.92 9.80 -0.16
C LYS A 90 17.68 9.41 0.64
N THR A 91 17.84 8.83 1.83
CA THR A 91 16.72 8.54 2.75
C THR A 91 16.01 9.82 3.18
N ILE A 92 16.77 10.89 3.45
CA ILE A 92 16.22 12.19 3.86
C ILE A 92 15.38 12.79 2.72
N ARG A 93 15.94 12.87 1.52
CA ARG A 93 15.23 13.38 0.33
C ARG A 93 13.96 12.57 0.01
N CYS A 94 14.04 11.24 0.12
CA CYS A 94 12.89 10.37 -0.06
C CYS A 94 11.79 10.66 0.98
N LYS A 95 12.13 10.82 2.27
CA LYS A 95 11.15 11.13 3.32
C LYS A 95 10.51 12.52 3.13
N ILE A 96 11.26 13.50 2.60
CA ILE A 96 10.71 14.81 2.23
C ILE A 96 9.69 14.65 1.09
N ALA A 97 10.03 13.89 0.05
CA ALA A 97 9.10 13.57 -1.03
C ALA A 97 7.84 12.86 -0.49
N ALA A 98 7.98 11.89 0.41
CA ALA A 98 6.85 11.20 1.05
C ALA A 98 5.91 12.19 1.78
N LYS A 99 6.46 13.20 2.45
CA LYS A 99 5.67 14.26 3.10
C LYS A 99 4.92 15.11 2.08
N ILE A 100 5.53 15.45 0.95
CA ILE A 100 4.89 16.23 -0.13
C ILE A 100 3.69 15.45 -0.70
N TYR A 101 3.87 14.16 -1.02
CA TYR A 101 2.77 13.31 -1.48
C TYR A 101 1.62 13.22 -0.47
N TYR A 102 1.95 13.03 0.81
CA TYR A 102 0.95 13.01 1.88
C TYR A 102 0.17 14.33 1.99
N LEU A 103 0.86 15.47 1.92
CA LEU A 103 0.19 16.77 1.98
C LEU A 103 -0.72 17.00 0.76
N ALA A 104 -0.27 16.59 -0.43
CA ALA A 104 -1.08 16.66 -1.64
C ALA A 104 -2.40 15.88 -1.51
N THR A 105 -2.38 14.66 -0.96
CA THR A 105 -3.62 13.89 -0.74
C THR A 105 -4.48 14.47 0.38
N ARG A 106 -3.90 15.12 1.39
CA ARG A 106 -4.69 15.79 2.43
C ARG A 106 -5.49 16.96 1.90
N VAL A 107 -4.89 17.78 1.03
CA VAL A 107 -5.51 18.95 0.39
C VAL A 107 -6.47 18.53 -0.74
N GLY A 108 -6.03 17.66 -1.65
CA GLY A 108 -6.77 17.31 -2.87
C GLY A 108 -7.61 16.02 -2.80
N GLY A 109 -7.47 15.19 -1.76
CA GLY A 109 -8.08 13.86 -1.69
C GLY A 109 -9.52 13.81 -1.20
N ILE A 110 -10.10 14.92 -0.72
CA ILE A 110 -11.47 14.95 -0.16
C ILE A 110 -12.50 14.45 -1.19
N THR A 111 -12.37 14.85 -2.46
CA THR A 111 -13.31 14.47 -3.54
C THR A 111 -13.06 13.06 -4.09
N ARG A 112 -11.97 12.40 -3.68
CA ARG A 112 -11.54 11.11 -4.22
C ARG A 112 -11.89 9.93 -3.30
N PHE A 113 -11.97 10.15 -1.99
CA PHE A 113 -12.39 9.13 -1.05
C PHE A 113 -13.86 8.77 -1.28
N LYS A 114 -14.15 7.49 -1.58
CA LYS A 114 -15.50 7.04 -1.90
C LYS A 114 -16.26 6.70 -0.62
N GLN A 115 -17.46 7.26 -0.49
CA GLN A 115 -18.39 6.97 0.61
C GLN A 115 -19.15 5.66 0.38
N GLU A 116 -19.30 5.26 -0.89
CA GLU A 116 -19.86 3.96 -1.27
C GLU A 116 -18.75 3.06 -1.83
N PRO A 117 -18.67 1.79 -1.38
CA PRO A 117 -17.64 0.89 -1.82
C PRO A 117 -17.88 0.37 -3.24
N LYS A 118 -16.81 -0.02 -3.92
CA LYS A 118 -16.89 -0.67 -5.23
C LYS A 118 -17.32 -2.15 -5.10
N PRO A 119 -17.97 -2.74 -6.12
CA PRO A 119 -18.40 -4.14 -6.08
C PRO A 119 -17.29 -5.16 -5.83
N TRP A 120 -16.04 -4.81 -6.18
CA TRP A 120 -14.87 -5.66 -6.01
C TRP A 120 -14.18 -5.49 -4.65
N CYS A 121 -14.75 -4.71 -3.72
CA CYS A 121 -14.27 -4.60 -2.34
C CYS A 121 -14.61 -5.87 -1.53
N THR A 122 -13.93 -6.97 -1.84
CA THR A 122 -14.07 -8.29 -1.19
C THR A 122 -12.93 -8.54 -0.21
N PRO A 123 -13.00 -9.54 0.70
CA PRO A 123 -11.91 -9.86 1.64
C PRO A 123 -10.52 -9.99 1.00
N ALA A 124 -10.44 -10.33 -0.29
CA ALA A 124 -9.19 -10.38 -1.04
C ALA A 124 -8.40 -9.04 -1.03
N VAL A 125 -9.07 -7.89 -0.91
CA VAL A 125 -8.41 -6.57 -0.89
C VAL A 125 -8.02 -6.10 0.51
N GLU A 126 -8.44 -6.77 1.58
CA GLU A 126 -8.19 -6.36 2.96
C GLU A 126 -6.69 -6.14 3.28
N PRO A 127 -5.75 -6.97 2.79
CA PRO A 127 -4.33 -6.73 3.02
C PRO A 127 -3.81 -5.41 2.45
N CYS A 128 -4.45 -4.87 1.40
CA CYS A 128 -4.10 -3.56 0.83
C CYS A 128 -4.46 -2.38 1.75
N LEU A 129 -5.37 -2.57 2.71
CA LEU A 129 -5.79 -1.51 3.64
C LEU A 129 -4.82 -1.34 4.81
N GLN A 130 -3.86 -2.25 4.95
CA GLN A 130 -2.86 -2.25 6.03
C GLN A 130 -1.52 -1.65 5.57
N PRO A 131 -0.65 -1.20 6.50
CA PRO A 131 0.71 -0.77 6.18
C PRO A 131 1.61 -1.89 5.60
N ILE A 132 2.73 -1.50 4.95
CA ILE A 132 3.79 -2.36 4.37
C ILE A 132 4.98 -2.54 5.33
#